data_AF-A0AAN7RP30-F1
#
_entry.id   AF-A0AAN7RP30-F1
#
_cell.length_a   1.000
_cell.length_b   1.000
_cell.length_c   1.000
_cell.angle_alpha   90.00
_cell.angle_beta   90.00
_cell.angle_gamma   90.00
#
_symmetry.space_group_name_H-M   'P 1'
#
loop_
_entity.id
_entity.type
_entity.pdbx_description
1 polymer ?
#
loop_
_entity_poly.entity_id
_entity_poly.type
_entity_poly.pdbx_seq_one_letter_code
_entity_poly.pdbx_strand_id
1 'polypeptide(L)'
;MVFSFKYRNDCTDKLDMEAMWMVPDVSTEWLDAGETREQNVHLSQDPDGQAYLTETEMRAVAEIIVQRHFASEIHPDMLCAIAELESDRQLFASRYNKKTKGTTLGIMQILPKTAEWLSNELGYRYYEVAGEPNLVYRPFVNVYFGAAYLKWLSNFEQKGRNEEFLVRAYRGGTKKAMHKSTLTYWRRYLAVRETFASGKFPNDGFLMSDASSPTILSPISSSPSPPPSYASEAPSVKVAGDSYVIWDYIISSEDMEYLRNHPEVAKEWGKSREKRGQVRFSKDADNKSYLSCVELRVLIQTGVDEIELNWVYAFQAILCAIAEVSSKRFLYGVPKRPGLMGINHALALWLYNELGYKAYKVVSDDDLCNPFAALYFGAAYMAWLSEYEGREKTPQFIVQAYFVGPQNVNAQETVALWVKFQEALSKYDGMKSTTGLNPRGDLAVRAATLKENCCRDQASSRARTPGRILLSRSSRLTPPPVGMWLILSASLTFSTAATGVRDPAKGS
;
A
#
# COMPACT_ATOMS: atom_id res chain seq x y z
N MET A 1 -7.47 -26.08 -30.95
CA MET A 1 -6.36 -26.54 -30.10
C MET A 1 -6.87 -26.45 -28.68
N VAL A 2 -6.99 -27.57 -27.96
CA VAL A 2 -7.48 -27.56 -26.56
C VAL A 2 -6.31 -27.10 -25.71
N PHE A 3 -6.38 -25.87 -25.24
CA PHE A 3 -5.39 -25.29 -24.33
C PHE A 3 -5.76 -25.76 -22.93
N SER A 4 -4.92 -26.59 -22.32
CA SER A 4 -5.16 -27.15 -20.98
C SER A 4 -3.89 -27.04 -20.14
N PHE A 5 -4.03 -26.57 -18.92
CA PHE A 5 -3.00 -26.61 -17.89
C PHE A 5 -3.25 -27.85 -17.05
N LYS A 6 -2.19 -28.61 -16.77
CA LYS A 6 -2.29 -29.76 -15.88
C LYS A 6 -1.85 -29.38 -14.47
N TYR A 7 -0.88 -28.47 -14.37
CA TYR A 7 -0.30 -28.01 -13.14
C TYR A 7 -0.43 -26.49 -12.99
N ARG A 8 -0.48 -26.02 -11.74
CA ARG A 8 -0.38 -24.62 -11.34
C ARG A 8 0.83 -23.93 -11.97
N ASN A 9 1.96 -24.64 -11.98
CA ASN A 9 3.23 -24.18 -12.53
C ASN A 9 3.15 -23.90 -14.04
N ASP A 10 2.20 -24.51 -14.76
CA ASP A 10 2.02 -24.28 -16.20
C ASP A 10 1.38 -22.91 -16.50
N CYS A 11 0.66 -22.34 -15.51
CA CYS A 11 -0.17 -21.15 -15.67
C CYS A 11 0.16 -20.00 -14.71
N THR A 12 1.22 -20.13 -13.92
CA THR A 12 1.57 -19.21 -12.84
C THR A 12 3.07 -18.97 -12.85
N ASP A 13 3.49 -17.71 -12.81
CA ASP A 13 4.91 -17.37 -12.85
C ASP A 13 5.61 -17.76 -11.54
N LYS A 14 6.94 -17.92 -11.57
CA LYS A 14 7.70 -18.43 -10.41
C LYS A 14 7.49 -17.60 -9.13
N LEU A 15 7.48 -16.27 -9.25
CA LEU A 15 7.27 -15.35 -8.12
C LEU A 15 5.83 -15.41 -7.58
N ASP A 16 4.86 -15.74 -8.44
CA ASP A 16 3.46 -15.90 -8.05
C ASP A 16 3.27 -17.24 -7.32
N MET A 17 3.89 -18.31 -7.83
CA MET A 17 3.93 -19.61 -7.16
C MET A 17 4.58 -19.53 -5.79
N GLU A 18 5.72 -18.84 -5.68
CA GLU A 18 6.38 -18.62 -4.39
C GLU A 18 5.49 -17.87 -3.41
N ALA A 19 4.77 -16.83 -3.86
CA ALA A 19 3.85 -16.09 -2.99
C ALA A 19 2.64 -16.93 -2.55
N MET A 20 2.08 -17.75 -3.44
CA MET A 20 1.00 -18.68 -3.08
C MET A 20 1.45 -19.65 -1.97
N TRP A 21 2.65 -20.22 -2.07
CA TRP A 21 3.24 -21.06 -1.02
C TRP A 21 3.48 -20.34 0.31
N MET A 22 3.60 -19.01 0.30
CA MET A 22 3.77 -18.21 1.52
C MET A 22 2.44 -17.90 2.21
N VAL A 23 1.29 -18.15 1.56
CA VAL A 23 -0.02 -17.99 2.18
C VAL A 23 -0.32 -19.24 3.01
N PRO A 24 -0.52 -19.12 4.34
CA PRO A 24 -0.68 -20.29 5.22
C PRO A 24 -1.85 -21.19 4.82
N ASP A 25 -2.99 -20.62 4.47
CA ASP A 25 -4.19 -21.38 4.13
C ASP A 25 -3.99 -22.17 2.82
N VAL A 26 -3.35 -21.56 1.82
CA VAL A 26 -3.01 -22.22 0.54
C VAL A 26 -1.99 -23.34 0.75
N SER A 27 -0.91 -23.06 1.48
CA SER A 27 0.12 -24.07 1.71
C SER A 27 -0.42 -25.25 2.51
N THR A 28 -1.32 -25.01 3.47
CA THR A 28 -2.02 -26.07 4.20
C THR A 28 -2.92 -26.87 3.26
N GLU A 29 -3.74 -26.21 2.45
CA GLU A 29 -4.61 -26.88 1.46
C GLU A 29 -3.82 -27.75 0.48
N TRP A 30 -2.68 -27.25 -0.01
CA TRP A 30 -1.81 -28.00 -0.92
C TRP A 30 -1.11 -29.17 -0.23
N LEU A 31 -0.61 -28.99 1.00
CA LEU A 31 0.00 -30.08 1.77
C LEU A 31 -1.01 -31.18 2.11
N ASP A 32 -2.24 -30.81 2.47
CA ASP A 32 -3.33 -31.75 2.75
C ASP A 32 -3.74 -32.53 1.49
N ALA A 33 -3.60 -31.93 0.30
CA ALA A 33 -3.75 -32.59 -0.99
C ALA A 33 -2.55 -33.47 -1.39
N GLY A 34 -1.48 -33.49 -0.59
CA GLY A 34 -0.27 -34.27 -0.85
C GLY A 34 0.74 -33.59 -1.79
N GLU A 35 0.57 -32.29 -2.05
CA GLU A 35 1.46 -31.52 -2.91
C GLU A 35 2.71 -31.07 -2.16
N THR A 36 3.83 -30.92 -2.88
CA THR A 36 5.11 -30.48 -2.28
C THR A 36 5.70 -29.31 -3.05
N ARG A 37 6.43 -28.44 -2.36
CA ARG A 37 7.02 -27.21 -2.93
C ARG A 37 8.05 -27.48 -4.04
N GLU A 38 8.64 -28.67 -4.04
CA GLU A 38 9.65 -29.10 -5.01
C GLU A 38 9.04 -29.77 -6.25
N GLN A 39 7.74 -30.03 -6.24
CA GLN A 39 7.00 -30.68 -7.32
C GLN A 39 5.99 -29.72 -7.97
N ASN A 40 5.45 -30.12 -9.12
CA ASN A 40 4.40 -29.37 -9.78
C ASN A 40 3.08 -29.58 -9.05
N VAL A 41 2.47 -28.48 -8.59
CA VAL A 41 1.18 -28.51 -7.89
C VAL A 41 0.04 -28.74 -8.88
N HIS A 42 -0.85 -29.69 -8.63
CA HIS A 42 -1.98 -29.94 -9.53
C HIS A 42 -3.04 -28.81 -9.44
N LEU A 43 -3.80 -28.64 -10.51
CA LEU A 43 -4.99 -27.79 -10.50
C LEU A 43 -6.19 -28.57 -9.97
N SER A 44 -6.98 -27.94 -9.10
CA SER A 44 -8.27 -28.45 -8.66
C SER A 44 -9.22 -28.61 -9.84
N GLN A 45 -10.00 -29.70 -9.84
CA GLN A 45 -10.97 -30.02 -10.90
C GLN A 45 -12.37 -30.15 -10.32
N ASP A 46 -13.34 -29.51 -10.98
CA ASP A 46 -14.75 -29.65 -10.61
C ASP A 46 -15.27 -31.06 -11.00
N PRO A 47 -16.50 -31.44 -10.62
CA PRO A 47 -17.06 -32.75 -10.99
C PRO A 47 -17.13 -33.02 -12.50
N ASP A 48 -17.09 -31.98 -13.32
CA ASP A 48 -17.08 -32.05 -14.79
C ASP A 48 -15.64 -32.11 -15.36
N GLY A 49 -14.62 -32.14 -14.49
CA GLY A 49 -13.21 -32.19 -14.84
C GLY A 49 -12.61 -30.86 -15.28
N GLN A 50 -13.30 -29.74 -15.08
CA GLN A 50 -12.79 -28.41 -15.43
C GLN A 50 -11.88 -27.86 -14.34
N ALA A 51 -10.74 -27.31 -14.76
CA ALA A 51 -9.80 -26.67 -13.84
C ALA A 51 -10.39 -25.37 -13.26
N TYR A 52 -10.37 -25.26 -11.94
CA TYR A 52 -10.86 -24.10 -11.20
C TYR A 52 -9.92 -23.73 -10.05
N LEU A 53 -10.08 -22.53 -9.49
CA LEU A 53 -9.45 -22.18 -8.21
C LEU A 53 -10.39 -22.54 -7.06
N THR A 54 -9.86 -23.12 -5.99
CA THR A 54 -10.61 -23.18 -4.72
C THR A 54 -10.88 -21.78 -4.18
N GLU A 55 -11.77 -21.66 -3.19
CA GLU A 55 -12.02 -20.38 -2.53
C GLU A 55 -10.73 -19.80 -1.92
N THR A 56 -9.94 -20.66 -1.27
CA THR A 56 -8.64 -20.32 -0.66
C THR A 56 -7.66 -19.80 -1.71
N GLU A 57 -7.52 -20.52 -2.82
CA GLU A 57 -6.61 -20.15 -3.90
C GLU A 57 -7.07 -18.86 -4.60
N MET A 58 -8.37 -18.70 -4.86
CA MET A 58 -8.92 -17.48 -5.45
C MET A 58 -8.68 -16.27 -4.53
N ARG A 59 -8.88 -16.43 -3.21
CA ARG A 59 -8.60 -15.39 -2.22
C ARG A 59 -7.12 -15.00 -2.22
N ALA A 60 -6.22 -15.98 -2.20
CA ALA A 60 -4.78 -15.72 -2.24
C ALA A 60 -4.36 -15.00 -3.54
N VAL A 61 -4.85 -15.42 -4.71
CA VAL A 61 -4.57 -14.73 -5.97
C VAL A 61 -5.07 -13.28 -5.92
N ALA A 62 -6.28 -13.04 -5.42
CA ALA A 62 -6.84 -11.70 -5.28
C ALA A 62 -6.03 -10.82 -4.32
N GLU A 63 -5.66 -11.35 -3.15
CA GLU A 63 -4.86 -10.64 -2.15
C GLU A 63 -3.47 -10.31 -2.67
N ILE A 64 -2.77 -11.27 -3.30
CA ILE A 64 -1.44 -11.06 -3.86
C ILE A 64 -1.48 -9.98 -4.96
N ILE A 65 -2.46 -10.04 -5.86
CA ILE A 65 -2.63 -9.04 -6.93
C ILE A 65 -2.94 -7.66 -6.35
N VAL A 66 -3.88 -7.56 -5.41
CA VAL A 66 -4.24 -6.28 -4.79
C VAL A 66 -3.04 -5.71 -4.04
N GLN A 67 -2.36 -6.53 -3.23
CA GLN A 67 -1.22 -6.10 -2.43
C GLN A 67 -0.07 -5.59 -3.29
N ARG A 68 0.20 -6.26 -4.42
CA ARG A 68 1.33 -5.88 -5.31
C ARG A 68 1.02 -4.72 -6.25
N HIS A 69 -0.23 -4.50 -6.63
CA HIS A 69 -0.56 -3.62 -7.77
C HIS A 69 -1.75 -2.67 -7.58
N PHE A 70 -2.57 -2.87 -6.54
CA PHE A 70 -3.82 -2.12 -6.35
C PHE A 70 -4.11 -1.84 -4.87
N ALA A 71 -3.06 -1.68 -4.06
CA ALA A 71 -3.17 -1.65 -2.61
C ALA A 71 -4.08 -0.49 -2.15
N SER A 72 -5.11 -0.81 -1.35
CA SER A 72 -6.11 0.15 -0.86
C SER A 72 -7.01 0.79 -1.92
N GLU A 73 -6.93 0.36 -3.19
CA GLU A 73 -7.78 0.85 -4.28
C GLU A 73 -8.92 -0.12 -4.63
N ILE A 74 -8.65 -1.43 -4.51
CA ILE A 74 -9.62 -2.50 -4.80
C ILE A 74 -9.58 -3.50 -3.64
N HIS A 75 -10.76 -3.94 -3.18
CA HIS A 75 -10.85 -4.93 -2.11
C HIS A 75 -10.76 -6.36 -2.67
N PRO A 76 -9.98 -7.28 -2.07
CA PRO A 76 -9.89 -8.68 -2.53
C PRO A 76 -11.25 -9.37 -2.63
N ASP A 77 -12.14 -9.17 -1.63
CA ASP A 77 -13.50 -9.73 -1.65
C ASP A 77 -14.32 -9.35 -2.90
N MET A 78 -14.07 -8.16 -3.47
CA MET A 78 -14.72 -7.74 -4.71
C MET A 78 -14.26 -8.61 -5.88
N LEU A 79 -12.96 -8.90 -5.96
CA LEU A 79 -12.39 -9.77 -6.99
C LEU A 79 -12.89 -11.21 -6.84
N CYS A 80 -12.90 -11.73 -5.62
CA CYS A 80 -13.43 -13.07 -5.30
C CYS A 80 -14.91 -13.19 -5.69
N ALA A 81 -15.74 -12.21 -5.32
CA ALA A 81 -17.18 -12.25 -5.63
C ALA A 81 -17.46 -12.08 -7.12
N ILE A 82 -16.68 -11.28 -7.84
CA ILE A 82 -16.81 -11.17 -9.30
C ILE A 82 -16.35 -12.46 -9.98
N ALA A 83 -15.24 -13.06 -9.55
CA ALA A 83 -14.75 -14.34 -10.07
C ALA A 83 -15.79 -15.46 -9.91
N GLU A 84 -16.45 -15.53 -8.75
CA GLU A 84 -17.55 -16.45 -8.50
C GLU A 84 -18.68 -16.28 -9.52
N LEU A 85 -19.12 -15.04 -9.73
CA LEU A 85 -20.28 -14.75 -10.57
C LEU A 85 -20.01 -14.86 -12.06
N GLU A 86 -18.79 -14.58 -12.48
CA GLU A 86 -18.43 -14.51 -13.89
C GLU A 86 -18.04 -15.88 -14.46
N SER A 87 -17.36 -16.71 -13.68
CA SER A 87 -16.82 -18.00 -14.14
C SER A 87 -16.93 -19.17 -13.16
N ASP A 88 -17.45 -18.96 -11.95
CA ASP A 88 -17.34 -19.95 -10.86
C ASP A 88 -15.88 -20.38 -10.61
N ARG A 89 -14.97 -19.39 -10.68
CA ARG A 89 -13.51 -19.56 -10.52
C ARG A 89 -12.87 -20.49 -11.57
N GLN A 90 -13.56 -20.82 -12.66
CA GLN A 90 -13.02 -21.69 -13.72
C GLN A 90 -11.97 -20.96 -14.58
N LEU A 91 -10.82 -21.60 -14.78
CA LEU A 91 -9.69 -21.01 -15.50
C LEU A 91 -9.99 -20.82 -16.98
N PHE A 92 -10.62 -21.81 -17.62
CA PHE A 92 -10.85 -21.81 -19.07
C PHE A 92 -12.25 -21.32 -19.47
N ALA A 93 -12.96 -20.69 -18.53
CA ALA A 93 -14.27 -20.12 -18.81
C ALA A 93 -14.20 -19.15 -19.99
N SER A 94 -15.09 -19.35 -20.97
CA SER A 94 -15.21 -18.44 -22.11
C SER A 94 -16.67 -18.16 -22.41
N ARG A 95 -16.98 -16.90 -22.71
CA ARG A 95 -18.34 -16.49 -23.02
C ARG A 95 -18.36 -15.60 -24.25
N TYR A 96 -18.98 -16.09 -25.31
CA TYR A 96 -19.21 -15.31 -26.51
C TYR A 96 -20.41 -14.38 -26.36
N ASN A 97 -20.20 -13.08 -26.58
CA ASN A 97 -21.26 -12.09 -26.60
C ASN A 97 -21.63 -11.71 -28.04
N LYS A 98 -22.81 -12.17 -28.47
CA LYS A 98 -23.35 -11.91 -29.82
C LYS A 98 -23.49 -10.41 -30.15
N LYS A 99 -23.71 -9.55 -29.16
CA LYS A 99 -23.93 -8.10 -29.37
C LYS A 99 -22.63 -7.36 -29.64
N THR A 100 -21.57 -7.70 -28.91
CA THR A 100 -20.26 -7.06 -29.06
C THR A 100 -19.31 -7.83 -29.99
N LYS A 101 -19.74 -9.01 -30.47
CA LYS A 101 -18.93 -9.95 -31.28
C LYS A 101 -17.57 -10.25 -30.64
N GLY A 102 -17.52 -10.29 -29.31
CA GLY A 102 -16.32 -10.54 -28.53
C GLY A 102 -16.49 -11.74 -27.61
N THR A 103 -15.39 -12.43 -27.33
CA THR A 103 -15.33 -13.56 -26.39
C THR A 103 -14.54 -13.13 -25.16
N THR A 104 -15.19 -13.12 -24.00
CA THR A 104 -14.51 -12.92 -22.71
C THR A 104 -13.88 -14.20 -22.24
N LEU A 105 -12.71 -14.12 -21.61
CA LEU A 105 -11.86 -15.25 -21.24
C LEU A 105 -11.53 -15.22 -19.75
N GLY A 106 -11.35 -16.41 -19.18
CA GLY A 106 -10.79 -16.62 -17.85
C GLY A 106 -11.71 -16.28 -16.69
N ILE A 107 -11.13 -16.31 -15.50
CA ILE A 107 -11.83 -16.30 -14.20
C ILE A 107 -12.71 -15.05 -14.01
N MET A 108 -12.23 -13.90 -14.44
CA MET A 108 -12.93 -12.61 -14.36
C MET A 108 -13.58 -12.22 -15.70
N GLN A 109 -13.61 -13.10 -16.70
CA GLN A 109 -14.25 -12.86 -17.99
C GLN A 109 -13.78 -11.56 -18.68
N ILE A 110 -12.46 -11.43 -18.84
CA ILE A 110 -11.83 -10.28 -19.50
C ILE A 110 -11.82 -10.48 -21.02
N LEU A 111 -12.19 -9.44 -21.77
CA LEU A 111 -12.04 -9.43 -23.22
C LEU A 111 -10.56 -9.19 -23.58
N PRO A 112 -9.94 -9.97 -24.49
CA PRO A 112 -8.53 -9.76 -24.86
C PRO A 112 -8.22 -8.32 -25.28
N LYS A 113 -9.11 -7.71 -26.07
CA LYS A 113 -9.00 -6.29 -26.46
C LYS A 113 -9.01 -5.32 -25.28
N THR A 114 -9.72 -5.66 -24.19
CA THR A 114 -9.73 -4.84 -22.97
C THR A 114 -8.40 -4.97 -22.23
N ALA A 115 -7.82 -6.17 -22.15
CA ALA A 115 -6.49 -6.36 -21.55
C ALA A 115 -5.39 -5.63 -22.34
N GLU A 116 -5.40 -5.75 -23.68
CA GLU A 116 -4.50 -5.00 -24.57
C GLU A 116 -4.66 -3.49 -24.39
N TRP A 117 -5.90 -2.99 -24.33
CA TRP A 117 -6.18 -1.58 -24.11
C TRP A 117 -5.66 -1.09 -22.75
N LEU A 118 -5.91 -1.84 -21.66
CA LEU A 118 -5.39 -1.53 -20.33
C LEU A 118 -3.86 -1.49 -20.32
N SER A 119 -3.21 -2.43 -21.01
CA SER A 119 -1.75 -2.51 -21.05
C SER A 119 -1.11 -1.41 -21.89
N ASN A 120 -1.64 -1.17 -23.09
CA ASN A 120 -1.05 -0.26 -24.07
C ASN A 120 -1.37 1.20 -23.78
N GLU A 121 -2.63 1.50 -23.45
CA GLU A 121 -3.10 2.89 -23.28
C GLU A 121 -3.09 3.36 -21.82
N LEU A 122 -3.29 2.45 -20.86
CA LEU A 122 -3.38 2.80 -19.44
C LEU A 122 -2.17 2.35 -18.61
N GLY A 123 -1.16 1.73 -19.24
CA GLY A 123 0.13 1.43 -18.60
C GLY A 123 0.15 0.20 -17.69
N TYR A 124 -0.90 -0.64 -17.69
CA TYR A 124 -0.94 -1.88 -16.91
C TYR A 124 -0.09 -2.98 -17.55
N ARG A 125 1.23 -2.91 -17.33
CA ARG A 125 2.25 -3.70 -18.06
C ARG A 125 2.95 -4.79 -17.24
N TYR A 126 2.49 -5.10 -16.03
CA TYR A 126 3.15 -6.13 -15.22
C TYR A 126 3.10 -7.51 -15.89
N TYR A 127 1.92 -7.88 -16.43
CA TYR A 127 1.78 -9.05 -17.29
C TYR A 127 1.70 -8.60 -18.76
N GLU A 128 2.67 -9.02 -19.57
CA GLU A 128 2.67 -8.75 -21.00
C GLU A 128 1.71 -9.71 -21.72
N VAL A 129 0.66 -9.16 -22.34
CA VAL A 129 -0.36 -9.93 -23.08
C VAL A 129 -0.37 -9.61 -24.57
N ALA A 130 0.54 -8.74 -25.02
CA ALA A 130 0.59 -8.28 -26.40
C ALA A 130 0.89 -9.45 -27.36
N GLY A 131 -0.04 -9.72 -28.28
CA GLY A 131 0.13 -10.77 -29.30
C GLY A 131 -0.21 -12.20 -28.84
N GLU A 132 -0.50 -12.42 -27.55
CA GLU A 132 -0.80 -13.75 -27.01
C GLU A 132 -2.11 -13.76 -26.18
N PRO A 133 -3.29 -13.82 -26.82
CA PRO A 133 -4.57 -13.74 -26.13
C PRO A 133 -4.83 -14.89 -25.14
N ASN A 134 -4.14 -16.02 -25.30
CA ASN A 134 -4.28 -17.18 -24.41
C ASN A 134 -3.67 -16.94 -23.02
N LEU A 135 -2.76 -15.97 -22.86
CA LEU A 135 -2.22 -15.61 -21.54
C LEU A 135 -3.30 -15.10 -20.59
N VAL A 136 -4.40 -14.57 -21.12
CA VAL A 136 -5.56 -14.13 -20.33
C VAL A 136 -6.27 -15.30 -19.63
N TYR A 137 -6.02 -16.57 -19.98
CA TYR A 137 -6.50 -17.71 -19.19
C TYR A 137 -5.70 -17.98 -17.92
N ARG A 138 -4.49 -17.41 -17.78
CA ARG A 138 -3.69 -17.55 -16.57
C ARG A 138 -4.37 -16.80 -15.41
N PRO A 139 -4.55 -17.42 -14.24
CA PRO A 139 -5.28 -16.80 -13.12
C PRO A 139 -4.77 -15.40 -12.73
N PHE A 140 -3.47 -15.26 -12.51
CA PHE A 140 -2.85 -14.00 -12.08
C PHE A 140 -3.00 -12.90 -13.13
N VAL A 141 -2.76 -13.23 -14.41
CA VAL A 141 -2.95 -12.30 -15.53
C VAL A 141 -4.40 -11.85 -15.62
N ASN A 142 -5.35 -12.78 -15.55
CA ASN A 142 -6.77 -12.47 -15.66
C ASN A 142 -7.28 -11.59 -14.52
N VAL A 143 -6.90 -11.94 -13.28
CA VAL A 143 -7.28 -11.19 -12.08
C VAL A 143 -6.63 -9.81 -12.05
N TYR A 144 -5.38 -9.68 -12.48
CA TYR A 144 -4.71 -8.40 -12.65
C TYR A 144 -5.47 -7.45 -13.58
N PHE A 145 -5.84 -7.92 -14.78
CA PHE A 145 -6.60 -7.08 -15.72
C PHE A 145 -8.04 -6.82 -15.24
N GLY A 146 -8.65 -7.75 -14.49
CA GLY A 146 -9.93 -7.50 -13.83
C GLY A 146 -9.86 -6.41 -12.77
N ALA A 147 -8.84 -6.44 -11.92
CA ALA A 147 -8.58 -5.40 -10.93
C ALA A 147 -8.24 -4.05 -11.59
N ALA A 148 -7.41 -4.05 -12.64
CA ALA A 148 -7.09 -2.85 -13.42
C ALA A 148 -8.35 -2.23 -14.05
N TYR A 149 -9.26 -3.06 -14.57
CA TYR A 149 -10.52 -2.57 -15.13
C TYR A 149 -11.44 -1.96 -14.05
N LEU A 150 -11.51 -2.56 -12.86
CA LEU A 150 -12.25 -1.99 -11.73
C LEU A 150 -11.63 -0.67 -11.24
N LYS A 151 -10.29 -0.58 -11.18
CA LYS A 151 -9.57 0.67 -10.86
C LYS A 151 -9.85 1.76 -11.90
N TRP A 152 -9.91 1.41 -13.18
CA TRP A 152 -10.33 2.36 -14.20
C TRP A 152 -11.80 2.81 -14.01
N LEU A 153 -12.70 1.88 -13.69
CA LEU A 153 -14.12 2.19 -13.43
C LEU A 153 -14.31 3.08 -12.20
N SER A 154 -13.47 2.96 -11.17
CA SER A 154 -13.55 3.77 -9.95
C SER A 154 -13.37 5.27 -10.19
N ASN A 155 -12.67 5.62 -11.27
CA ASN A 155 -12.41 7.00 -11.70
C ASN A 155 -13.06 7.33 -13.05
N PHE A 156 -14.08 6.57 -13.49
CA PHE A 156 -14.74 6.77 -14.77
C PHE A 156 -15.37 8.17 -14.88
N GLU A 157 -15.02 8.89 -15.96
CA GLU A 157 -15.32 10.33 -16.18
C GLU A 157 -14.67 11.28 -15.16
N GLN A 158 -13.52 10.90 -14.59
CA GLN A 158 -12.81 11.66 -13.56
C GLN A 158 -13.67 11.93 -12.30
N LYS A 159 -14.62 11.04 -12.04
CA LYS A 159 -15.50 11.08 -10.87
C LYS A 159 -15.27 9.84 -10.04
N GLY A 160 -15.09 10.02 -8.74
CA GLY A 160 -15.07 8.91 -7.79
C GLY A 160 -16.40 8.16 -7.84
N ARG A 161 -16.36 6.89 -8.21
CA ARG A 161 -17.52 6.01 -8.31
C ARG A 161 -17.61 5.11 -7.10
N ASN A 162 -18.83 4.84 -6.65
CA ASN A 162 -19.08 3.90 -5.57
C ASN A 162 -19.05 2.46 -6.09
N GLU A 163 -18.92 1.51 -5.17
CA GLU A 163 -18.81 0.09 -5.49
C GLU A 163 -19.97 -0.46 -6.34
N GLU A 164 -21.21 -0.04 -6.07
CA GLU A 164 -22.36 -0.46 -6.88
C GLU A 164 -22.18 -0.08 -8.36
N PHE A 165 -21.70 1.14 -8.63
CA PHE A 165 -21.41 1.55 -9.99
C PHE A 165 -20.32 0.67 -10.62
N LEU A 166 -19.22 0.39 -9.91
CA LEU A 166 -18.12 -0.44 -10.40
C LEU A 166 -18.64 -1.80 -10.83
N VAL A 167 -19.31 -2.52 -9.92
CA VAL A 167 -19.77 -3.89 -10.14
C VAL A 167 -20.81 -3.96 -11.27
N ARG A 168 -21.75 -3.01 -11.31
CA ARG A 168 -22.78 -2.97 -12.36
C ARG A 168 -22.20 -2.55 -13.71
N ALA A 169 -21.22 -1.64 -13.73
CA ALA A 169 -20.52 -1.24 -14.93
C ALA A 169 -19.60 -2.35 -15.47
N TYR A 170 -18.98 -3.14 -14.57
CA TYR A 170 -18.17 -4.29 -14.92
C TYR A 170 -18.98 -5.28 -15.77
N ARG A 171 -20.18 -5.63 -15.30
CA ARG A 171 -21.09 -6.56 -16.02
C ARG A 171 -21.75 -5.95 -17.25
N GLY A 172 -22.24 -4.72 -17.12
CA GLY A 172 -23.17 -4.12 -18.09
C GLY A 172 -22.55 -3.13 -19.07
N GLY A 173 -21.30 -2.72 -18.82
CA GLY A 173 -20.72 -1.50 -19.36
C GLY A 173 -21.20 -0.25 -18.64
N THR A 174 -20.41 0.82 -18.72
CA THR A 174 -20.64 2.10 -18.03
C THR A 174 -22.00 2.72 -18.31
N LYS A 175 -22.50 2.60 -19.55
CA LYS A 175 -23.85 3.08 -19.95
C LYS A 175 -25.00 2.37 -19.23
N LYS A 176 -24.78 1.15 -18.71
CA LYS A 176 -25.81 0.35 -18.01
C LYS A 176 -25.55 0.22 -16.52
N ALA A 177 -24.56 0.92 -15.98
CA ALA A 177 -24.20 0.87 -14.56
C ALA A 177 -25.41 1.18 -13.65
N MET A 178 -26.29 2.10 -14.05
CA MET A 178 -27.50 2.44 -13.29
C MET A 178 -28.79 1.79 -13.83
N HIS A 179 -28.73 1.04 -14.93
CA HIS A 179 -29.91 0.48 -15.58
C HIS A 179 -30.48 -0.76 -14.86
N LYS A 180 -31.80 -0.92 -14.80
CA LYS A 180 -32.48 -2.01 -14.06
C LYS A 180 -31.98 -3.42 -14.44
N SER A 181 -31.48 -3.60 -15.67
CA SER A 181 -30.94 -4.89 -16.14
C SER A 181 -29.70 -5.38 -15.37
N THR A 182 -28.94 -4.49 -14.73
CA THR A 182 -27.74 -4.85 -13.94
C THR A 182 -28.04 -5.04 -12.46
N LEU A 183 -29.26 -4.74 -12.00
CA LEU A 183 -29.64 -4.81 -10.59
C LEU A 183 -29.62 -6.25 -10.05
N THR A 184 -30.05 -7.23 -10.85
CA THR A 184 -29.98 -8.65 -10.45
C THR A 184 -28.54 -9.10 -10.23
N TYR A 185 -27.60 -8.63 -11.05
CA TYR A 185 -26.19 -8.93 -10.88
C TYR A 185 -25.63 -8.32 -9.59
N TRP A 186 -25.95 -7.07 -9.30
CA TRP A 186 -25.58 -6.40 -8.05
C TRP A 186 -26.09 -7.13 -6.79
N ARG A 187 -27.35 -7.58 -6.80
CA ARG A 187 -27.91 -8.35 -5.67
C ARG A 187 -27.19 -9.67 -5.44
N ARG A 188 -26.84 -10.37 -6.53
CA ARG A 188 -26.05 -11.61 -6.45
C ARG A 188 -24.63 -11.34 -5.92
N TYR A 189 -24.03 -10.24 -6.35
CA TYR A 189 -22.72 -9.81 -5.86
C TYR A 189 -22.72 -9.55 -4.35
N LEU A 190 -23.72 -8.82 -3.84
CA LEU A 190 -23.85 -8.59 -2.41
C LEU A 190 -23.98 -9.91 -1.62
N ALA A 191 -24.81 -10.83 -2.10
CA ALA A 191 -25.00 -12.14 -1.46
C ALA A 191 -23.70 -12.96 -1.40
N VAL A 192 -22.93 -13.01 -2.49
CA VAL A 192 -21.63 -13.71 -2.52
C VAL A 192 -20.59 -12.98 -1.67
N ARG A 193 -20.56 -11.65 -1.70
CA ARG A 193 -19.60 -10.90 -0.88
C ARG A 193 -19.86 -11.05 0.61
N GLU A 194 -21.13 -11.19 1.02
CA GLU A 194 -21.50 -11.47 2.40
C GLU A 194 -20.98 -12.83 2.89
N THR A 195 -20.85 -13.84 2.03
CA THR A 195 -20.29 -15.14 2.44
C THR A 195 -18.80 -15.02 2.80
N PHE A 196 -18.05 -14.18 2.09
CA PHE A 196 -16.65 -13.90 2.41
C PHE A 196 -16.51 -13.05 3.68
N ALA A 197 -17.43 -12.11 3.90
CA ALA A 197 -17.48 -11.34 5.15
C ALA A 197 -17.87 -12.20 6.37
N SER A 198 -18.66 -13.26 6.14
CA SER A 198 -19.19 -14.16 7.16
C SER A 198 -18.33 -15.41 7.40
N GLY A 199 -17.36 -15.69 6.53
CA GLY A 199 -16.47 -16.86 6.57
C GLY A 199 -15.43 -16.91 7.71
N LYS A 200 -15.64 -16.16 8.79
CA LYS A 200 -14.98 -16.43 10.08
C LYS A 200 -15.80 -17.53 10.76
N PHE A 201 -15.29 -18.76 10.81
CA PHE A 201 -15.99 -19.91 11.39
C PHE A 201 -16.63 -19.63 12.77
N PRO A 202 -17.85 -20.16 13.03
CA PRO A 202 -18.43 -20.19 14.37
C PRO A 202 -17.69 -21.25 15.20
N ASN A 203 -17.19 -20.86 16.37
CA ASN A 203 -16.80 -21.83 17.39
C ASN A 203 -17.97 -21.99 18.36
N ASP A 204 -18.41 -23.24 18.51
CA ASP A 204 -19.68 -23.73 19.03
C ASP A 204 -19.98 -23.40 20.50
N GLY A 205 -21.29 -23.41 20.82
CA GLY A 205 -21.77 -23.64 22.18
C GLY A 205 -23.06 -22.90 22.55
N PHE A 206 -24.20 -23.42 22.10
CA PHE A 206 -25.54 -23.09 22.64
C PHE A 206 -25.59 -23.26 24.17
N LEU A 207 -26.27 -22.34 24.89
CA LEU A 207 -27.19 -22.72 25.98
C LEU A 207 -28.45 -21.85 26.00
N MET A 208 -29.57 -22.57 26.07
CA MET A 208 -30.98 -22.19 25.98
C MET A 208 -31.55 -21.54 27.25
N SER A 209 -32.77 -21.01 27.13
CA SER A 209 -33.92 -21.40 27.97
C SER A 209 -35.20 -21.32 27.11
N ASP A 210 -36.22 -22.19 27.15
CA ASP A 210 -36.72 -23.05 28.23
C ASP A 210 -37.49 -24.31 27.76
N ALA A 211 -37.44 -25.33 28.65
CA ALA A 211 -38.46 -26.31 29.04
C ALA A 211 -38.98 -27.42 28.09
N SER A 212 -38.46 -28.65 28.27
CA SER A 212 -39.15 -29.81 28.92
C SER A 212 -38.61 -31.18 28.46
N SER A 213 -38.12 -31.97 29.43
CA SER A 213 -37.62 -33.36 29.46
C SER A 213 -38.61 -34.44 28.94
N PRO A 214 -38.31 -35.78 28.87
CA PRO A 214 -37.25 -36.54 29.59
C PRO A 214 -36.51 -37.75 28.92
N THR A 215 -35.31 -38.02 29.47
CA THR A 215 -34.68 -39.30 29.95
C THR A 215 -34.35 -40.46 28.98
N ILE A 216 -33.09 -40.94 29.00
CA ILE A 216 -32.63 -42.31 29.41
C ILE A 216 -31.10 -42.52 29.21
N LEU A 217 -30.41 -42.71 30.34
CA LEU A 217 -29.28 -43.61 30.73
C LEU A 217 -27.94 -43.77 29.93
N SER A 218 -26.83 -43.56 30.67
CA SER A 218 -25.44 -44.04 30.46
C SER A 218 -25.20 -45.49 30.93
N PRO A 219 -24.02 -46.12 30.73
CA PRO A 219 -22.95 -46.18 31.79
C PRO A 219 -21.47 -46.21 31.26
N ILE A 220 -20.46 -45.53 31.86
CA ILE A 220 -19.51 -45.78 33.01
C ILE A 220 -18.23 -46.62 32.73
N SER A 221 -17.10 -46.14 33.33
CA SER A 221 -15.80 -46.77 33.76
C SER A 221 -14.55 -46.54 32.90
N SER A 222 -13.32 -46.27 33.38
CA SER A 222 -12.68 -46.08 34.72
C SER A 222 -11.18 -45.68 34.54
N SER A 223 -10.61 -44.84 35.42
CA SER A 223 -9.17 -44.42 35.50
C SER A 223 -8.26 -45.45 36.23
N PRO A 224 -6.89 -45.37 36.29
CA PRO A 224 -6.10 -44.31 37.00
C PRO A 224 -4.72 -43.88 36.38
N SER A 225 -4.15 -42.78 36.91
CA SER A 225 -2.99 -41.93 36.48
C SER A 225 -1.56 -42.41 36.93
N PRO A 226 -0.44 -41.60 36.88
CA PRO A 226 0.38 -41.00 35.78
C PRO A 226 1.92 -41.33 35.94
N PRO A 227 2.94 -40.73 35.22
CA PRO A 227 3.49 -39.36 35.47
C PRO A 227 4.18 -38.70 34.21
N PRO A 228 5.10 -37.70 34.35
CA PRO A 228 4.90 -36.26 34.13
C PRO A 228 5.51 -35.72 32.82
N SER A 229 5.28 -34.43 32.48
CA SER A 229 6.30 -33.47 31.95
C SER A 229 5.73 -32.40 30.98
N TYR A 230 5.88 -31.13 31.40
CA TYR A 230 5.80 -29.84 30.71
C TYR A 230 4.67 -29.53 29.72
N ALA A 231 3.62 -28.84 30.22
CA ALA A 231 2.78 -27.96 29.42
C ALA A 231 3.24 -26.50 29.62
N SER A 232 3.78 -25.88 28.57
CA SER A 232 3.82 -24.42 28.45
C SER A 232 2.53 -23.98 27.80
N GLU A 233 1.65 -23.36 28.58
CA GLU A 233 0.45 -22.67 28.10
C GLU A 233 0.83 -21.57 27.11
N ALA A 234 0.47 -21.76 25.84
CA ALA A 234 0.39 -20.68 24.87
C ALA A 234 -0.96 -19.95 25.08
N PRO A 235 -0.98 -18.63 25.30
CA PRO A 235 -2.24 -17.90 25.41
C PRO A 235 -2.90 -17.81 24.03
N SER A 236 -4.09 -18.40 23.92
CA SER A 236 -5.04 -18.22 22.83
C SER A 236 -5.36 -16.73 22.66
N VAL A 237 -4.87 -16.12 21.57
CA VAL A 237 -5.22 -14.74 21.20
C VAL A 237 -6.53 -14.78 20.42
N LYS A 238 -7.55 -14.13 20.97
CA LYS A 238 -8.82 -13.85 20.30
C LYS A 238 -8.54 -13.00 19.05
N VAL A 239 -8.77 -13.54 17.86
CA VAL A 239 -8.58 -12.82 16.59
C VAL A 239 -9.86 -12.08 16.24
N ALA A 240 -9.93 -10.81 16.62
CA ALA A 240 -10.85 -9.86 16.01
C ALA A 240 -10.31 -9.54 14.62
N GLY A 241 -11.05 -9.95 13.58
CA GLY A 241 -10.55 -9.80 12.22
C GLY A 241 -10.60 -8.36 11.74
N ASP A 242 -9.41 -7.88 11.45
CA ASP A 242 -9.05 -6.68 10.73
C ASP A 242 -7.81 -7.11 9.94
N SER A 243 -7.79 -7.05 8.60
CA SER A 243 -6.57 -7.38 7.86
C SER A 243 -5.55 -6.28 8.17
N TYR A 244 -4.44 -6.66 8.79
CA TYR A 244 -3.39 -5.73 9.19
C TYR A 244 -2.30 -5.73 8.12
N VAL A 245 -1.92 -4.55 7.64
CA VAL A 245 -0.68 -4.39 6.86
C VAL A 245 0.49 -4.54 7.83
N ILE A 246 1.40 -5.46 7.54
CA ILE A 246 2.58 -5.78 8.37
C ILE A 246 3.82 -5.20 7.68
N TRP A 247 4.72 -4.61 8.47
CA TRP A 247 5.97 -4.01 7.98
C TRP A 247 6.80 -4.99 7.14
N ASP A 248 6.89 -6.25 7.56
CA ASP A 248 7.67 -7.32 6.91
C ASP A 248 7.30 -7.57 5.43
N TYR A 249 6.12 -7.11 4.97
CA TYR A 249 5.70 -7.24 3.57
C TYR A 249 5.98 -6.02 2.70
N ILE A 250 6.32 -4.88 3.30
CA ILE A 250 6.44 -3.60 2.59
C ILE A 250 7.92 -3.18 2.43
N ILE A 251 8.78 -3.60 3.36
CA ILE A 251 10.19 -3.20 3.41
C ILE A 251 11.11 -4.42 3.40
N SER A 252 12.39 -4.22 3.08
CA SER A 252 13.36 -5.31 3.03
C SER A 252 13.62 -5.92 4.42
N SER A 253 14.12 -7.16 4.45
CA SER A 253 14.52 -7.82 5.70
C SER A 253 15.57 -7.02 6.47
N GLU A 254 16.47 -6.37 5.75
CA GLU A 254 17.57 -5.55 6.24
C GLU A 254 17.04 -4.28 6.92
N ASP A 255 16.16 -3.53 6.25
CA ASP A 255 15.52 -2.33 6.78
C ASP A 255 14.68 -2.65 8.03
N MET A 256 14.02 -3.80 8.01
CA MET A 256 13.17 -4.25 9.11
C MET A 256 13.97 -4.64 10.35
N GLU A 257 15.10 -5.32 10.17
CA GLU A 257 16.02 -5.65 11.27
C GLU A 257 16.60 -4.38 11.90
N TYR A 258 16.93 -3.38 11.07
CA TYR A 258 17.37 -2.07 11.56
C TYR A 258 16.31 -1.38 12.41
N LEU A 259 15.08 -1.22 11.88
CA LEU A 259 13.98 -0.55 12.61
C LEU A 259 13.70 -1.23 13.95
N ARG A 260 13.77 -2.57 13.97
CA ARG A 260 13.59 -3.37 15.19
C ARG A 260 14.67 -3.10 16.23
N ASN A 261 15.91 -2.90 15.80
CA ASN A 261 17.04 -2.63 16.68
C ASN A 261 17.10 -1.17 17.15
N HIS A 262 16.29 -0.27 16.57
CA HIS A 262 16.28 1.14 16.97
C HIS A 262 15.50 1.35 18.29
N PRO A 263 16.11 1.93 19.34
CA PRO A 263 15.55 1.93 20.70
C PRO A 263 14.23 2.70 20.82
N GLU A 264 14.05 3.77 20.03
CA GLU A 264 12.80 4.54 20.02
C GLU A 264 11.64 3.78 19.36
N VAL A 265 11.92 3.07 18.26
CA VAL A 265 10.93 2.27 17.53
C VAL A 265 10.57 1.02 18.32
N ALA A 266 11.56 0.32 18.87
CA ALA A 266 11.34 -0.82 19.76
C ALA A 266 10.48 -0.44 20.98
N LYS A 267 10.68 0.75 21.54
CA LYS A 267 9.83 1.27 22.63
C LYS A 267 8.41 1.58 22.15
N GLU A 268 8.25 2.13 20.96
CA GLU A 268 6.92 2.42 20.39
C GLU A 268 6.15 1.13 20.10
N TRP A 269 6.78 0.14 19.46
CA TRP A 269 6.19 -1.17 19.20
C TRP A 269 5.94 -1.98 20.48
N GLY A 270 6.80 -1.82 21.49
CA GLY A 270 6.64 -2.43 22.81
C GLY A 270 5.39 -1.94 23.57
N LYS A 271 4.95 -0.69 23.36
CA LYS A 271 3.69 -0.18 23.95
C LYS A 271 2.47 -0.88 23.38
N SER A 272 2.55 -1.40 22.15
CA SER A 272 1.46 -2.06 21.43
C SER A 272 1.39 -3.58 21.68
N ARG A 273 2.25 -4.16 22.54
CA ARG A 273 2.34 -5.61 22.83
C ARG A 273 2.50 -6.50 21.58
N GLU A 274 3.19 -6.02 20.56
CA GLU A 274 3.37 -6.78 19.31
C GLU A 274 4.50 -7.81 19.42
N LYS A 275 4.28 -9.02 18.86
CA LYS A 275 5.26 -10.11 18.86
C LYS A 275 6.13 -10.04 17.59
N ARG A 276 7.34 -10.61 17.67
CA ARG A 276 8.30 -10.74 16.58
C ARG A 276 7.65 -11.36 15.33
N GLY A 277 7.76 -10.69 14.18
CA GLY A 277 7.23 -11.15 12.88
C GLY A 277 5.77 -10.76 12.57
N GLN A 278 5.15 -9.91 13.41
CA GLN A 278 3.78 -9.40 13.20
C GLN A 278 3.69 -7.91 13.57
N VAL A 279 4.68 -7.10 13.19
CA VAL A 279 4.65 -5.66 13.51
C VAL A 279 3.68 -4.96 12.56
N ARG A 280 2.60 -4.40 13.09
CA ARG A 280 1.49 -3.86 12.30
C ARG A 280 1.66 -2.35 12.15
N PHE A 281 1.25 -1.81 11.00
CA PHE A 281 1.10 -0.36 10.89
C PHE A 281 -0.04 0.11 11.79
N SER A 282 0.14 1.29 12.39
CA SER A 282 -0.93 1.96 13.13
C SER A 282 -2.09 2.29 12.18
N LYS A 283 -3.33 2.18 12.68
CA LYS A 283 -4.55 2.46 11.91
C LYS A 283 -5.28 3.66 12.50
N ASP A 284 -5.75 4.56 11.66
CA ASP A 284 -6.59 5.68 12.09
C ASP A 284 -8.03 5.23 12.36
N ALA A 285 -8.91 6.18 12.72
CA ALA A 285 -10.33 5.89 12.97
C ALA A 285 -11.07 5.36 11.72
N ASP A 286 -10.54 5.61 10.52
CA ASP A 286 -11.07 5.15 9.24
C ASP A 286 -10.37 3.86 8.76
N ASN A 287 -9.63 3.18 9.63
CA ASN A 287 -8.87 1.94 9.35
C ASN A 287 -7.70 2.11 8.35
N LYS A 288 -7.21 3.34 8.13
CA LYS A 288 -6.08 3.62 7.22
C LYS A 288 -4.74 3.45 7.93
N SER A 289 -3.85 2.69 7.31
CA SER A 289 -2.49 2.50 7.80
C SER A 289 -1.66 3.77 7.72
N TYR A 290 -1.06 4.17 8.83
CA TYR A 290 -0.18 5.33 8.94
C TYR A 290 1.07 5.01 9.77
N LEU A 291 2.11 5.82 9.58
CA LEU A 291 3.33 5.77 10.39
C LEU A 291 3.22 6.72 11.57
N SER A 292 3.53 6.25 12.78
CA SER A 292 3.67 7.12 13.95
C SER A 292 4.77 8.17 13.75
N CYS A 293 4.72 9.26 14.52
CA CYS A 293 5.75 10.31 14.45
C CYS A 293 7.16 9.78 14.78
N VAL A 294 7.27 8.72 15.58
CA VAL A 294 8.53 8.07 15.94
C VAL A 294 9.04 7.23 14.78
N GLU A 295 8.19 6.38 14.20
CA GLU A 295 8.56 5.54 13.03
C GLU A 295 9.00 6.39 11.85
N LEU A 296 8.23 7.44 11.52
CA LEU A 296 8.55 8.36 10.43
C LEU A 296 9.92 9.03 10.63
N ARG A 297 10.19 9.49 11.84
CA ARG A 297 11.47 10.14 12.17
C ARG A 297 12.63 9.19 11.99
N VAL A 298 12.52 7.97 12.50
CA VAL A 298 13.60 6.98 12.44
C VAL A 298 13.83 6.55 11.00
N LEU A 299 12.77 6.33 10.22
CA LEU A 299 12.89 6.11 8.78
C LEU A 299 13.63 7.24 8.06
N ILE A 300 13.33 8.50 8.38
CA ILE A 300 14.01 9.65 7.78
C ILE A 300 15.48 9.73 8.22
N GLN A 301 15.79 9.34 9.45
CA GLN A 301 17.19 9.27 9.90
C GLN A 301 17.97 8.18 9.15
N THR A 302 17.33 7.08 8.79
CA THR A 302 17.97 5.94 8.13
C THR A 302 18.03 6.08 6.61
N GLY A 303 16.89 6.39 5.97
CA GLY A 303 16.78 6.40 4.50
C GLY A 303 17.44 7.61 3.83
N VAL A 304 17.73 8.68 4.60
CA VAL A 304 18.37 9.89 4.05
C VAL A 304 19.89 9.78 4.02
N ASP A 305 20.49 8.81 4.71
CA ASP A 305 21.95 8.60 4.68
C ASP A 305 22.47 8.22 3.27
N GLU A 306 21.61 7.67 2.40
CA GLU A 306 21.96 7.35 1.01
C GLU A 306 21.99 8.56 0.07
N ILE A 307 21.34 9.66 0.46
CA ILE A 307 21.40 10.92 -0.27
C ILE A 307 22.49 11.73 0.43
N GLU A 308 23.59 12.08 -0.26
CA GLU A 308 24.66 12.96 0.28
C GLU A 308 24.13 14.40 0.55
N LEU A 309 23.11 14.55 1.40
CA LEU A 309 22.61 15.82 1.90
C LEU A 309 23.53 16.22 3.04
N ASN A 310 24.41 17.18 2.75
CA ASN A 310 25.30 17.81 3.74
C ASN A 310 24.54 18.69 4.77
N TRP A 311 23.33 18.30 5.19
CA TRP A 311 22.35 19.19 5.82
C TRP A 311 21.74 18.59 7.10
N VAL A 312 22.04 19.26 8.22
CA VAL A 312 21.74 18.93 9.61
C VAL A 312 20.22 18.84 9.90
N TYR A 313 19.83 17.96 10.84
CA TYR A 313 18.58 17.78 11.63
C TYR A 313 17.32 18.61 11.28
N ALA A 314 17.45 19.91 11.00
CA ALA A 314 16.38 20.76 10.50
C ALA A 314 15.69 20.19 9.25
N PHE A 315 16.43 19.59 8.31
CA PHE A 315 15.83 18.97 7.11
C PHE A 315 15.03 17.70 7.41
N GLN A 316 15.43 16.92 8.42
CA GLN A 316 14.68 15.75 8.87
C GLN A 316 13.31 16.17 9.43
N ALA A 317 13.28 17.22 10.25
CA ALA A 317 12.04 17.78 10.78
C ALA A 317 11.14 18.36 9.67
N ILE A 318 11.72 18.99 8.65
CA ILE A 318 10.98 19.48 7.47
C ILE A 318 10.35 18.31 6.69
N LEU A 319 11.09 17.22 6.44
CA LEU A 319 10.57 16.03 5.76
C LEU A 319 9.42 15.39 6.56
N CYS A 320 9.58 15.26 7.88
CA CYS A 320 8.52 14.79 8.77
C CYS A 320 7.25 15.65 8.65
N ALA A 321 7.41 16.97 8.69
CA ALA A 321 6.29 17.91 8.57
C ALA A 321 5.65 17.88 7.17
N ILE A 322 6.44 17.66 6.11
CA ILE A 322 5.92 17.48 4.76
C ILE A 322 5.08 16.21 4.66
N ALA A 323 5.51 15.08 5.21
CA ALA A 323 4.71 13.86 5.23
C ALA A 323 3.37 14.07 5.97
N GLU A 324 3.38 14.82 7.08
CA GLU A 324 2.15 15.19 7.81
C GLU A 324 1.16 15.96 6.92
N VAL A 325 1.64 16.98 6.20
CA VAL A 325 0.78 17.85 5.37
C VAL A 325 0.40 17.17 4.05
N SER A 326 1.29 16.35 3.49
CA SER A 326 1.11 15.65 2.21
C SER A 326 0.13 14.50 2.33
N SER A 327 0.29 13.66 3.35
CA SER A 327 -0.42 12.39 3.44
C SER A 327 -1.07 12.14 4.79
N LYS A 328 -0.94 13.04 5.78
CA LYS A 328 -1.24 12.74 7.20
C LYS A 328 -0.47 11.52 7.72
N ARG A 329 0.72 11.25 7.15
CA ARG A 329 1.55 10.07 7.40
C ARG A 329 0.93 8.74 6.96
N PHE A 330 -0.11 8.76 6.12
CA PHE A 330 -0.67 7.53 5.56
C PHE A 330 0.35 6.86 4.64
N LEU A 331 0.50 5.55 4.81
CA LEU A 331 1.44 4.73 4.04
C LEU A 331 1.18 4.86 2.53
N TYR A 332 -0.08 4.70 2.13
CA TYR A 332 -0.53 4.79 0.74
C TYR A 332 -0.86 6.22 0.29
N GLY A 333 -0.66 7.21 1.17
CA GLY A 333 -0.99 8.60 0.88
C GLY A 333 -2.49 8.92 0.99
N VAL A 334 -2.93 9.92 0.23
CA VAL A 334 -4.32 10.37 0.14
C VAL A 334 -4.72 10.51 -1.33
N PRO A 335 -6.03 10.58 -1.66
CA PRO A 335 -6.45 10.73 -3.06
C PRO A 335 -5.70 11.88 -3.76
N LYS A 336 -5.16 11.59 -4.96
CA LYS A 336 -4.29 12.47 -5.78
C LYS A 336 -2.85 12.68 -5.29
N ARG A 337 -2.48 12.16 -4.11
CA ARG A 337 -1.13 12.26 -3.53
C ARG A 337 -0.69 10.88 -3.05
N PRO A 338 -0.17 10.03 -3.97
CA PRO A 338 0.23 8.68 -3.63
C PRO A 338 1.44 8.68 -2.69
N GLY A 339 1.48 7.67 -1.82
CA GLY A 339 2.59 7.43 -0.92
C GLY A 339 2.74 8.47 0.20
N LEU A 340 3.71 8.20 1.07
CA LEU A 340 3.97 8.99 2.28
C LEU A 340 4.29 10.47 1.98
N MET A 341 5.01 10.72 0.88
CA MET A 341 5.55 12.04 0.53
C MET A 341 4.74 12.80 -0.51
N GLY A 342 3.65 12.21 -1.02
CA GLY A 342 2.76 12.83 -2.02
C GLY A 342 3.42 13.08 -3.38
N ILE A 343 4.58 12.48 -3.65
CA ILE A 343 5.25 12.49 -4.95
C ILE A 343 4.49 11.54 -5.87
N ASN A 344 4.15 11.99 -7.08
CA ASN A 344 3.53 11.12 -8.09
C ASN A 344 4.59 10.38 -8.93
N HIS A 345 4.19 9.29 -9.60
CA HIS A 345 5.10 8.51 -10.44
C HIS A 345 5.83 9.36 -11.49
N ALA A 346 5.17 10.33 -12.12
CA ALA A 346 5.79 11.17 -13.15
C ALA A 346 6.98 12.00 -12.60
N LEU A 347 6.81 12.60 -11.43
CA LEU A 347 7.86 13.38 -10.76
C LEU A 347 8.99 12.46 -10.25
N ALA A 348 8.66 11.30 -9.68
CA ALA A 348 9.65 10.32 -9.25
C ALA A 348 10.47 9.77 -10.43
N LEU A 349 9.81 9.43 -11.54
CA LEU A 349 10.47 8.95 -12.75
C LEU A 349 11.39 10.01 -13.37
N TRP A 350 10.99 11.29 -13.30
CA TRP A 350 11.85 12.39 -13.72
C TRP A 350 13.11 12.52 -12.83
N LEU A 351 12.95 12.51 -11.50
CA LEU A 351 14.07 12.51 -10.56
C LEU A 351 15.02 11.33 -10.82
N TYR A 352 14.44 10.16 -11.09
CA TYR A 352 15.17 8.94 -11.41
C TYR A 352 15.95 9.07 -12.72
N ASN A 353 15.32 9.48 -13.82
CA ASN A 353 15.93 9.48 -15.16
C ASN A 353 16.83 10.69 -15.42
N GLU A 354 16.37 11.89 -15.07
CA GLU A 354 17.01 13.15 -15.47
C GLU A 354 18.01 13.65 -14.43
N LEU A 355 17.73 13.43 -13.14
CA LEU A 355 18.60 13.86 -12.04
C LEU A 355 19.46 12.73 -11.44
N GLY A 356 19.32 11.50 -11.92
CA GLY A 356 20.19 10.39 -11.51
C GLY A 356 19.97 9.88 -10.08
N TYR A 357 18.80 10.14 -9.48
CA TYR A 357 18.42 9.54 -8.20
C TYR A 357 18.03 8.07 -8.39
N LYS A 358 19.03 7.17 -8.35
CA LYS A 358 18.90 5.75 -8.74
C LYS A 358 18.85 4.74 -7.60
N ALA A 359 18.86 5.17 -6.33
CA ALA A 359 18.89 4.23 -5.19
C ALA A 359 17.63 3.32 -5.14
N TYR A 360 16.48 3.88 -5.52
CA TYR A 360 15.23 3.14 -5.67
C TYR A 360 14.79 3.14 -7.13
N LYS A 361 14.42 1.97 -7.65
CA LYS A 361 13.83 1.86 -8.99
C LYS A 361 12.36 2.29 -8.93
N VAL A 362 11.92 3.05 -9.91
CA VAL A 362 10.52 3.48 -10.06
C VAL A 362 10.01 3.06 -11.43
N VAL A 363 8.97 2.25 -11.43
CA VAL A 363 8.30 1.65 -12.59
C VAL A 363 6.79 1.96 -12.57
N SER A 364 6.18 2.07 -11.39
CA SER A 364 4.77 2.46 -11.22
C SER A 364 4.55 3.35 -9.99
N ASP A 365 3.32 3.86 -9.83
CA ASP A 365 2.91 4.56 -8.59
C ASP A 365 2.99 3.65 -7.34
N ASP A 366 2.91 2.33 -7.51
CA ASP A 366 2.93 1.36 -6.40
C ASP A 366 4.31 1.31 -5.72
N ASP A 367 5.39 1.57 -6.47
CA ASP A 367 6.74 1.65 -5.91
C ASP A 367 6.86 2.77 -4.86
N LEU A 368 6.01 3.80 -4.94
CA LEU A 368 5.95 4.91 -3.99
C LEU A 368 5.10 4.59 -2.75
N CYS A 369 4.50 3.40 -2.66
CA CYS A 369 3.90 2.89 -1.43
C CYS A 369 4.95 2.32 -0.46
N ASN A 370 6.15 2.01 -0.95
CA ASN A 370 7.28 1.73 -0.08
C ASN A 370 7.72 3.03 0.61
N PRO A 371 7.73 3.09 1.96
CA PRO A 371 7.99 4.33 2.69
C PRO A 371 9.42 4.82 2.49
N PHE A 372 10.41 3.95 2.27
CA PHE A 372 11.79 4.33 1.96
C PHE A 372 11.89 4.95 0.57
N ALA A 373 11.29 4.33 -0.44
CA ALA A 373 11.26 4.88 -1.80
C ALA A 373 10.54 6.25 -1.82
N ALA A 374 9.39 6.35 -1.16
CA ALA A 374 8.65 7.59 -1.03
C ALA A 374 9.50 8.71 -0.37
N LEU A 375 10.17 8.40 0.73
CA LEU A 375 11.07 9.32 1.43
C LEU A 375 12.26 9.72 0.55
N TYR A 376 12.88 8.77 -0.14
CA TYR A 376 14.01 9.00 -1.03
C TYR A 376 13.65 10.01 -2.13
N PHE A 377 12.54 9.80 -2.84
CA PHE A 377 12.10 10.72 -3.89
C PHE A 377 11.58 12.05 -3.34
N GLY A 378 10.95 12.05 -2.16
CA GLY A 378 10.57 13.29 -1.47
C GLY A 378 11.79 14.14 -1.09
N ALA A 379 12.83 13.52 -0.53
CA ALA A 379 14.08 14.17 -0.19
C ALA A 379 14.84 14.62 -1.44
N ALA A 380 14.88 13.82 -2.49
CA ALA A 380 15.46 14.18 -3.79
C ALA A 380 14.78 15.40 -4.40
N TYR A 381 13.44 15.46 -4.36
CA TYR A 381 12.70 16.62 -4.87
C TYR A 381 13.01 17.88 -4.05
N MET A 382 13.04 17.76 -2.73
CA MET A 382 13.41 18.87 -1.84
C MET A 382 14.84 19.36 -2.10
N ALA A 383 15.78 18.44 -2.31
CA ALA A 383 17.16 18.75 -2.63
C ALA A 383 17.30 19.46 -3.99
N TRP A 384 16.51 19.05 -4.98
CA TRP A 384 16.45 19.79 -6.24
C TRP A 384 15.86 21.20 -6.07
N LEU A 385 14.82 21.34 -5.24
CA LEU A 385 14.19 22.63 -4.95
C LEU A 385 15.11 23.61 -4.21
N SER A 386 16.05 23.12 -3.40
CA SER A 386 16.98 23.98 -2.66
C SER A 386 17.96 24.72 -3.58
N GLU A 387 18.26 24.16 -4.77
CA GLU A 387 19.11 24.77 -5.79
C GLU A 387 18.31 25.21 -7.05
N TYR A 388 16.99 25.37 -6.94
CA TYR A 388 16.13 25.67 -8.09
C TYR A 388 16.62 26.91 -8.88
N GLU A 389 16.68 26.80 -10.22
CA GLU A 389 17.28 27.80 -11.14
C GLU A 389 18.76 28.12 -10.87
N GLY A 390 19.48 27.17 -10.26
CA GLY A 390 20.91 27.32 -9.93
C GLY A 390 21.16 28.32 -8.80
N ARG A 391 20.17 28.59 -7.95
CA ARG A 391 20.27 29.49 -6.80
C ARG A 391 19.80 28.79 -5.54
N GLU A 392 20.49 29.04 -4.44
CA GLU A 392 20.05 28.60 -3.13
C GLU A 392 18.70 29.25 -2.77
N LYS A 393 17.73 28.44 -2.37
CA LYS A 393 16.38 28.86 -2.01
C LYS A 393 16.16 28.79 -0.50
N THR A 394 15.27 29.64 0.00
CA THR A 394 14.92 29.64 1.43
C THR A 394 14.09 28.40 1.79
N PRO A 395 14.13 27.91 3.04
CA PRO A 395 13.29 26.80 3.49
C PRO A 395 11.80 27.03 3.24
N GLN A 396 11.34 28.29 3.39
CA GLN A 396 9.97 28.67 3.09
C GLN A 396 9.62 28.46 1.61
N PHE A 397 10.49 28.92 0.70
CA PHE A 397 10.29 28.68 -0.73
C PHE A 397 10.29 27.19 -1.05
N ILE A 398 11.26 26.43 -0.52
CA ILE A 398 11.38 24.98 -0.76
C ILE A 398 10.10 24.27 -0.37
N VAL A 399 9.59 24.52 0.83
CA VAL A 399 8.35 23.89 1.33
C VAL A 399 7.17 24.30 0.47
N GLN A 400 6.97 25.58 0.19
CA GLN A 400 5.84 26.02 -0.64
C GLN A 400 5.91 25.42 -2.05
N ALA A 401 7.08 25.49 -2.68
CA ALA A 401 7.35 24.92 -4.00
C ALA A 401 7.17 23.40 -4.02
N TYR A 402 7.45 22.71 -2.92
CA TYR A 402 7.20 21.28 -2.80
C TYR A 402 5.70 20.99 -3.06
N PHE A 403 4.81 21.75 -2.44
CA PHE A 403 3.38 21.48 -2.51
C PHE A 403 2.68 22.01 -3.77
N VAL A 404 3.04 23.21 -4.22
CA VAL A 404 2.33 23.86 -5.34
C VAL A 404 3.14 23.86 -6.64
N GLY A 405 4.40 23.45 -6.58
CA GLY A 405 5.35 23.58 -7.67
C GLY A 405 6.11 24.92 -7.62
N PRO A 406 7.38 24.95 -8.04
CA PRO A 406 8.24 26.13 -7.90
C PRO A 406 7.77 27.35 -8.69
N GLN A 407 6.99 27.14 -9.77
CA GLN A 407 6.43 28.21 -10.60
C GLN A 407 5.15 28.83 -10.01
N ASN A 408 4.50 28.15 -9.07
CA ASN A 408 3.21 28.56 -8.51
C ASN A 408 3.34 29.10 -7.07
N VAL A 409 4.56 29.38 -6.61
CA VAL A 409 4.79 29.94 -5.28
C VAL A 409 4.31 31.39 -5.25
N ASN A 410 3.04 31.58 -4.87
CA ASN A 410 2.42 32.88 -4.65
C ASN A 410 2.21 33.11 -3.14
N ALA A 411 2.60 34.30 -2.67
CA ALA A 411 2.55 34.71 -1.26
C ALA A 411 1.14 34.70 -0.64
N GLN A 412 0.05 34.73 -1.42
CA GLN A 412 -1.31 34.83 -0.86
C GLN A 412 -2.02 33.47 -0.71
N GLU A 413 -1.83 32.55 -1.67
CA GLU A 413 -2.45 31.22 -1.65
C GLU A 413 -1.67 30.20 -0.80
N THR A 414 -0.36 30.42 -0.62
CA THR A 414 0.51 29.50 0.12
C THR A 414 0.60 29.80 1.63
N VAL A 415 -0.06 30.87 2.12
CA VAL A 415 -0.04 31.23 3.56
C VAL A 415 -0.70 30.16 4.41
N ALA A 416 -1.90 29.71 4.02
CA ALA A 416 -2.63 28.70 4.79
C ALA A 416 -1.89 27.35 4.84
N LEU A 417 -1.19 27.02 3.75
CA LEU A 417 -0.32 25.86 3.68
C LEU A 417 0.90 26.01 4.59
N TRP A 418 1.54 27.17 4.58
CA TRP A 418 2.68 27.47 5.44
C TRP A 418 2.33 27.37 6.92
N VAL A 419 1.16 27.86 7.33
CA VAL A 419 0.67 27.73 8.72
C VAL A 419 0.52 26.26 9.12
N LYS A 420 -0.10 25.43 8.27
CA LYS A 420 -0.23 23.98 8.53
C LYS A 420 1.10 23.27 8.61
N PHE A 421 2.04 23.68 7.77
CA PHE A 421 3.41 23.17 7.83
C PHE A 421 4.09 23.55 9.16
N GLN A 422 3.97 24.79 9.62
CA GLN A 422 4.52 25.21 10.91
C GLN A 422 3.88 24.46 12.09
N GLU A 423 2.56 24.26 12.06
CA GLU A 423 1.84 23.43 13.04
C GLU A 423 2.38 22.00 13.04
N ALA A 424 2.58 21.40 11.87
CA ALA A 424 3.16 20.06 11.75
C ALA A 424 4.60 20.02 12.27
N LEU A 425 5.43 21.01 11.91
CA LEU A 425 6.83 21.10 12.32
C LEU A 425 6.99 21.17 13.84
N SER A 426 6.09 21.89 14.53
CA SER A 426 6.11 22.00 15.99
C SER A 426 6.03 20.66 16.73
N LYS A 427 5.42 19.63 16.11
CA LYS A 427 5.33 18.26 16.66
C LYS A 427 6.70 17.57 16.71
N TYR A 428 7.62 17.98 15.84
CA TYR A 428 8.94 17.38 15.70
C TYR A 428 10.04 18.15 16.43
N ASP A 429 9.83 19.45 16.72
CA ASP A 429 10.74 20.31 17.49
C ASP A 429 10.91 19.89 18.97
N GLY A 430 9.90 19.24 19.55
CA GLY A 430 9.85 18.90 20.99
C GLY A 430 10.42 17.53 21.38
N MET A 431 10.64 16.62 20.43
CA MET A 431 11.22 15.30 20.70
C MET A 431 12.75 15.41 20.65
N LYS A 432 13.33 16.06 21.66
CA LYS A 432 14.78 16.05 21.88
C LYS A 432 15.18 14.70 22.47
N SER A 433 16.10 13.99 21.82
CA SER A 433 16.84 12.92 22.48
C SER A 433 17.56 13.48 23.69
N THR A 434 17.58 12.68 24.75
CA THR A 434 18.39 12.84 25.95
C THR A 434 19.87 12.90 25.58
N THR A 435 20.34 14.06 25.19
CA THR A 435 21.76 14.42 25.21
C THR A 435 21.78 15.81 25.81
N GLY A 436 22.11 15.86 27.11
CA GLY A 436 21.89 17.02 27.95
C GLY A 436 22.60 18.26 27.42
N LEU A 437 21.84 19.21 26.86
CA LEU A 437 22.18 20.62 26.78
C LEU A 437 20.89 21.42 27.00
N ASN A 438 20.86 22.15 28.11
CA ASN A 438 19.72 22.87 28.65
C ASN A 438 19.30 24.03 27.72
N PRO A 439 18.00 24.25 27.44
CA PRO A 439 17.52 25.18 26.43
C PRO A 439 16.95 26.46 27.07
N ARG A 440 17.48 27.63 26.69
CA ARG A 440 16.72 28.90 26.77
C ARG A 440 17.28 30.09 25.96
N GLY A 441 18.39 29.95 25.23
CA GLY A 441 18.99 31.07 24.49
C GLY A 441 18.91 31.04 22.95
N ASP A 442 18.77 29.85 22.33
CA ASP A 442 19.43 29.67 21.02
C ASP A 442 18.54 29.36 19.81
N LEU A 443 17.21 29.49 19.87
CA LEU A 443 16.39 29.36 18.65
C LEU A 443 16.24 30.68 17.88
N ALA A 444 16.16 31.82 18.58
CA ALA A 444 16.17 33.13 17.91
C ALA A 444 17.55 33.47 17.34
N VAL A 445 18.62 33.02 18.00
CA VAL A 445 20.01 33.25 17.57
C VAL A 445 20.39 32.34 16.40
N ARG A 446 19.91 31.08 16.35
CA ARG A 446 20.20 30.16 15.22
C ARG A 446 19.38 30.42 13.96
N ALA A 447 18.18 30.98 14.09
CA ALA A 447 17.47 31.56 12.95
C ALA A 447 18.22 32.79 12.38
N ALA A 448 18.97 33.51 13.22
CA ALA A 448 19.82 34.61 12.79
C ALA A 448 21.19 34.14 12.23
N THR A 449 21.71 32.98 12.64
CA THR A 449 22.99 32.44 12.08
C THR A 449 22.84 31.80 10.70
N LEU A 450 21.63 31.61 10.19
CA LEU A 450 21.38 31.33 8.76
C LEU A 450 21.62 32.56 7.87
N LYS A 451 21.89 33.73 8.45
CA LYS A 451 22.18 34.97 7.71
C LYS A 451 23.68 35.24 7.51
N GLU A 452 24.59 34.61 8.26
CA GLU A 452 26.01 35.01 8.29
C GLU A 452 27.03 33.96 7.81
N ASN A 453 26.68 32.67 7.72
CA ASN A 453 27.65 31.66 7.24
C ASN A 453 27.72 31.51 5.70
N CYS A 454 26.97 32.32 4.93
CA CYS A 454 26.93 32.28 3.47
C CYS A 454 28.20 32.87 2.80
N CYS A 455 29.12 33.49 3.55
CA CYS A 455 30.23 34.26 2.97
C CYS A 455 31.64 33.67 3.14
N ARG A 456 31.84 32.45 3.68
CA ARG A 456 33.20 32.06 4.11
C ARG A 456 33.60 30.61 3.91
N ASP A 457 33.43 30.06 2.71
CA ASP A 457 34.19 28.86 2.29
C ASP A 457 34.52 28.91 0.78
N GLN A 458 35.23 29.96 0.37
CA GLN A 458 36.13 29.91 -0.79
C GLN A 458 37.57 29.92 -0.27
N ALA A 459 38.09 28.74 0.10
CA ALA A 459 39.51 28.40 0.00
C ALA A 459 39.78 27.09 0.75
N SER A 460 39.97 25.99 0.02
CA SER A 460 41.17 25.14 0.18
C SER A 460 41.03 23.88 -0.68
N SER A 461 41.91 23.77 -1.66
CA SER A 461 42.12 22.58 -2.49
C SER A 461 42.96 21.54 -1.77
N ARG A 462 42.61 20.24 -1.84
CA ARG A 462 43.53 19.14 -2.27
C ARG A 462 42.90 17.73 -2.22
N ALA A 463 43.17 16.99 -3.31
CA ALA A 463 43.48 15.56 -3.43
C ALA A 463 42.38 14.46 -3.32
N ARG A 464 41.84 14.11 -4.51
CA ARG A 464 41.48 12.81 -5.12
C ARG A 464 41.49 11.50 -4.30
N THR A 465 40.39 10.74 -4.48
CA THR A 465 40.35 9.30 -4.88
C THR A 465 39.15 9.08 -5.83
N PRO A 466 39.21 8.21 -6.86
CA PRO A 466 38.32 8.27 -8.03
C PRO A 466 37.07 7.37 -7.90
N GLY A 467 35.94 7.86 -8.39
CA GLY A 467 34.66 7.14 -8.42
C GLY A 467 33.40 7.98 -8.19
N ARG A 468 33.53 9.29 -7.92
CA ARG A 468 32.39 10.21 -7.73
C ARG A 468 31.76 10.62 -9.07
N ILE A 469 30.54 10.16 -9.33
CA ILE A 469 29.68 10.78 -10.34
C ILE A 469 29.08 12.04 -9.72
N LEU A 470 29.79 13.16 -9.83
CA LEU A 470 29.21 14.48 -9.60
C LEU A 470 28.21 14.74 -10.74
N LEU A 471 26.93 14.92 -10.40
CA LEU A 471 25.90 15.35 -11.36
C LEU A 471 26.38 16.60 -12.10
N SER A 472 26.38 16.52 -13.44
CA SER A 472 26.82 17.62 -14.29
C SER A 472 25.98 18.87 -14.01
N ARG A 473 26.61 20.06 -14.08
CA ARG A 473 25.94 21.36 -13.90
C ARG A 473 24.79 21.58 -14.89
N SER A 474 24.77 20.85 -16.01
CA SER A 474 23.75 20.92 -17.06
C SER A 474 22.44 20.20 -16.69
N SER A 475 22.51 19.13 -15.89
CA SER A 475 21.34 18.32 -15.52
C SER A 475 20.43 19.02 -14.49
N ARG A 476 20.98 20.01 -13.77
CA ARG A 476 20.31 20.74 -12.67
C ARG A 476 19.43 21.89 -13.12
N LEU A 477 19.48 22.25 -14.41
CA LEU A 477 18.78 23.41 -14.98
C LEU A 477 17.48 23.05 -15.69
N THR A 478 17.18 21.77 -15.87
CA THR A 478 15.98 21.29 -16.55
C THR A 478 14.83 21.15 -15.56
N PRO A 479 13.77 21.99 -15.61
CA PRO A 479 12.55 21.73 -14.86
C PRO A 479 11.77 20.58 -15.49
N PRO A 480 11.03 19.77 -14.70
CA PRO A 480 10.05 18.84 -15.18
C PRO A 480 9.04 19.47 -16.12
N PRO A 481 8.53 18.67 -17.06
CA PRO A 481 7.41 19.06 -17.91
C PRO A 481 6.28 19.71 -17.09
N VAL A 482 5.75 20.82 -17.63
CA VAL A 482 4.68 21.62 -17.01
C VAL A 482 3.49 20.72 -16.66
N GLY A 483 3.07 20.74 -15.39
CA GLY A 483 1.96 19.93 -14.86
C GLY A 483 2.36 18.77 -13.93
N MET A 484 3.65 18.39 -13.88
CA MET A 484 4.13 17.31 -12.98
C MET A 484 4.26 17.72 -11.50
N TRP A 485 4.23 19.03 -11.24
CA TRP A 485 4.58 19.67 -9.96
C TRP A 485 3.44 19.86 -8.97
N LEU A 486 2.19 19.64 -9.40
CA LEU A 486 1.01 20.01 -8.62
C LEU A 486 0.71 18.93 -7.57
N ILE A 487 1.39 18.99 -6.42
CA ILE A 487 1.03 18.15 -5.26
C ILE A 487 -0.31 18.62 -4.66
N LEU A 488 -0.66 19.91 -4.80
CA LEU A 488 -1.97 20.46 -4.45
C LEU A 488 -2.57 21.25 -5.63
N SER A 489 -3.60 20.71 -6.28
CA SER A 489 -4.49 21.48 -7.16
C SER A 489 -5.65 22.07 -6.34
N ALA A 490 -5.93 23.37 -6.52
CA ALA A 490 -6.90 24.17 -5.77
C ALA A 490 -8.29 23.52 -5.58
N SER A 491 -8.75 23.59 -4.31
CA SER A 491 -10.12 23.63 -3.76
C SER A 491 -10.19 22.77 -2.51
N LEU A 492 -9.87 23.41 -1.38
CA LEU A 492 -9.96 22.88 -0.04
C LEU A 492 -11.41 22.93 0.44
N THR A 493 -12.17 21.84 0.32
CA THR A 493 -13.39 21.63 1.10
C THR A 493 -13.05 20.84 2.36
N PHE A 494 -13.04 21.52 3.50
CA PHE A 494 -12.70 20.94 4.80
C PHE A 494 -13.94 20.60 5.60
N SER A 495 -13.99 19.35 6.09
CA SER A 495 -14.84 18.95 7.21
C SER A 495 -13.98 18.89 8.47
N THR A 496 -14.35 19.68 9.47
CA THR A 496 -13.67 19.76 10.77
C THR A 496 -14.37 18.79 11.72
N ALA A 497 -13.66 17.76 12.19
CA ALA A 497 -14.03 17.06 13.42
C ALA A 497 -12.79 16.43 14.09
N ALA A 498 -12.83 16.41 15.42
CA ALA A 498 -11.88 15.83 16.38
C ALA A 498 -10.72 16.74 16.86
N THR A 499 -11.07 17.86 17.52
CA THR A 499 -10.33 18.33 18.70
C THR A 499 -10.71 17.45 19.91
N GLY A 500 -9.74 16.77 20.49
CA GLY A 500 -9.90 15.98 21.71
C GLY A 500 -10.19 16.87 22.92
N VAL A 501 -11.24 16.53 23.67
CA VAL A 501 -11.51 17.05 25.01
C VAL A 501 -10.66 16.26 26.01
N ARG A 502 -9.79 16.96 26.73
CA ARG A 502 -9.31 16.55 28.05
C ARG A 502 -9.81 17.61 29.03
N ASP A 503 -10.53 17.18 30.05
CA ASP A 503 -10.49 17.85 31.35
C ASP A 503 -10.42 16.79 32.47
N PRO A 504 -9.67 17.07 33.56
CA PRO A 504 -9.34 16.09 34.60
C PRO A 504 -10.32 16.14 35.78
N ALA A 505 -10.66 14.98 36.32
CA ALA A 505 -11.37 14.84 37.59
C ALA A 505 -10.38 14.56 38.74
N LYS A 506 -10.31 15.51 39.69
CA LYS A 506 -10.01 15.39 41.14
C LYS A 506 -10.47 16.74 41.74
N GLY A 507 -11.22 16.90 42.81
CA GLY A 507 -11.78 16.03 43.83
C GLY A 507 -12.13 16.96 45.00
N SER A 508 -13.35 16.86 45.52
CA SER A 508 -13.80 17.31 46.84
C SER A 508 -15.12 16.63 47.14
#